data_AF-A0A939VTC3-F1
#
_entry.id   AF-A0A939VTC3-F1
#
_cell.length_a   1.000
_cell.length_b   1.000
_cell.length_c   1.000
_cell.angle_alpha   90.00
_cell.angle_beta   90.00
_cell.angle_gamma   90.00
#
_symmetry.space_group_name_H-M   'P 1'
#
loop_
_entity.id
_entity.type
_entity.pdbx_description
1 polymer ?
#
loop_
_entity_poly.entity_id
_entity_poly.type
_entity_poly.pdbx_seq_one_letter_code
_entity_poly.pdbx_strand_id
1 'polypeptide(L)'
;MKKFLIAVLFAVTASLCAEITQFSLFPADWQGKSYNFLEGYPANLVIAFAGNGKQLAANPPTFIMELPEFLELKGIYTRVNWGKQFPMKKESFTENGRRMVRYRVDFPVSTVRNLKPVISGWRPGFNCLILPRKGFAGRKASFKVAFAEKGKRTFEQTYRAVLLPEPEMPYAPLKYFKTGITWLRSSSLTDDAPVKTAIRFWQKFDPRPFSTCSWENFSFPAERNALLDRSFTLVTGTFACRNSTVKFPGTNFKDLGFMVNGKVTRPGVPLFVDGSGKTDKGSICPRYLIADPEGLFWGEYFKRGFETRLKRFPSCRDLWFDYEPFVTEGTCDDCLKDFARFAKLSAVPKREDI
;
A
#
# COMPACT_ATOMS: atom_id res chain seq x y z
N MET A 1 27.70 -2.09 -45.38
CA MET A 1 28.27 -2.31 -44.04
C MET A 1 27.75 -1.36 -42.95
N LYS A 2 27.74 -0.03 -43.13
CA LYS A 2 27.25 0.92 -42.09
C LYS A 2 25.80 0.71 -41.61
N LYS A 3 24.87 0.29 -42.49
CA LYS A 3 23.47 0.00 -42.12
C LYS A 3 23.31 -1.29 -41.29
N PHE A 4 24.25 -2.23 -41.40
CA PHE A 4 24.23 -3.48 -40.66
C PHE A 4 24.74 -3.29 -39.22
N LEU A 5 25.75 -2.43 -39.03
CA LEU A 5 26.25 -2.08 -37.69
C LEU A 5 25.21 -1.34 -36.84
N ILE A 6 24.39 -0.49 -37.45
CA ILE A 6 23.32 0.24 -36.74
C ILE A 6 22.18 -0.70 -36.33
N ALA A 7 21.82 -1.68 -37.18
CA ALA A 7 20.82 -2.69 -36.84
C ALA A 7 21.29 -3.62 -35.71
N VAL A 8 22.59 -3.97 -35.68
CA VAL A 8 23.20 -4.75 -34.59
C VAL A 8 23.28 -3.92 -33.30
N LEU A 9 23.64 -2.63 -33.36
CA LEU A 9 23.58 -1.76 -32.18
C LEU A 9 22.15 -1.60 -31.63
N PHE A 10 21.14 -1.48 -32.50
CA PHE A 10 19.74 -1.42 -32.07
C PHE A 10 19.21 -2.75 -31.52
N ALA A 11 19.68 -3.91 -32.02
CA ALA A 11 19.34 -5.22 -31.47
C ALA A 11 20.04 -5.49 -30.11
N VAL A 12 21.26 -4.97 -29.93
CA VAL A 12 22.00 -5.04 -28.67
C VAL A 12 21.41 -4.08 -27.63
N THR A 13 20.88 -2.91 -28.03
CA THR A 13 20.10 -2.05 -27.12
C THR A 13 18.64 -2.48 -26.99
N ALA A 14 18.04 -3.25 -27.90
CA ALA A 14 16.72 -3.84 -27.70
C ALA A 14 16.76 -5.05 -26.75
N SER A 15 17.97 -5.54 -26.44
CA SER A 15 18.26 -6.44 -25.32
C SER A 15 18.41 -5.69 -23.99
N LEU A 16 17.84 -4.47 -23.87
CA LEU A 16 17.60 -3.75 -22.61
C LEU A 16 16.83 -4.68 -21.65
N CYS A 17 17.60 -5.40 -20.83
CA CYS A 17 17.29 -6.34 -19.75
C CYS A 17 15.81 -6.67 -19.52
N ALA A 18 15.42 -7.88 -19.94
CA ALA A 18 14.26 -8.61 -19.43
C ALA A 18 14.52 -9.16 -18.01
N GLU A 19 15.23 -8.39 -17.19
CA GLU A 19 15.72 -8.78 -15.88
C GLU A 19 15.23 -7.78 -14.85
N ILE A 20 15.13 -8.26 -13.61
CA ILE A 20 15.03 -7.38 -12.46
C ILE A 20 16.28 -6.50 -12.42
N THR A 21 16.13 -5.21 -12.14
CA THR A 21 17.25 -4.25 -12.09
C THR A 21 17.48 -3.70 -10.71
N GLN A 22 16.45 -3.75 -9.85
CA GLN A 22 16.51 -3.27 -8.48
C GLN A 22 15.69 -4.19 -7.58
N PHE A 23 16.15 -4.34 -6.34
CA PHE A 23 15.45 -5.07 -5.30
C PHE A 23 15.65 -4.37 -3.95
N SER A 24 14.60 -4.36 -3.14
CA SER A 24 14.67 -3.96 -1.75
C SER A 24 13.66 -4.71 -0.88
N LEU A 25 14.04 -4.96 0.36
CA LEU A 25 13.22 -5.57 1.41
C LEU A 25 13.05 -4.60 2.58
N PHE A 26 11.87 -4.01 2.71
CA PHE A 26 11.55 -3.10 3.80
C PHE A 26 10.98 -3.85 5.03
N PRO A 27 11.40 -3.48 6.26
CA PRO A 27 12.42 -2.47 6.59
C PRO A 27 13.84 -3.03 6.70
N ALA A 28 14.06 -4.32 6.40
CA ALA A 28 15.32 -5.01 6.68
C ALA A 28 16.56 -4.36 6.04
N ASP A 29 16.43 -3.81 4.83
CA ASP A 29 17.52 -3.06 4.17
C ASP A 29 17.93 -1.80 4.91
N TRP A 30 16.97 -1.12 5.55
CA TRP A 30 17.19 0.08 6.35
C TRP A 30 17.64 -0.24 7.78
N GLN A 31 17.70 -1.52 8.12
CA GLN A 31 18.14 -2.04 9.42
C GLN A 31 19.44 -2.87 9.27
N GLY A 32 20.29 -2.51 8.31
CA GLY A 32 21.58 -3.18 8.11
C GLY A 32 21.46 -4.65 7.72
N LYS A 33 20.48 -4.99 6.85
CA LYS A 33 20.15 -6.37 6.43
C LYS A 33 19.74 -7.26 7.61
N SER A 34 19.06 -6.68 8.60
CA SER A 34 18.55 -7.41 9.76
C SER A 34 17.09 -7.10 10.01
N TYR A 35 16.36 -8.01 10.65
CA TYR A 35 15.00 -7.76 11.11
C TYR A 35 14.71 -8.53 12.40
N ASN A 36 14.11 -7.83 13.35
CA ASN A 36 13.66 -8.40 14.62
C ASN A 36 12.21 -8.82 14.50
N PHE A 37 11.95 -10.10 14.72
CA PHE A 37 10.63 -10.69 14.77
C PHE A 37 10.18 -10.83 16.22
N LEU A 38 8.89 -10.67 16.49
CA LEU A 38 8.31 -10.92 17.81
C LEU A 38 7.62 -12.29 17.79
N GLU A 39 7.93 -13.12 18.79
CA GLU A 39 7.35 -14.44 18.89
C GLU A 39 5.81 -14.40 18.89
N GLY A 40 5.19 -15.28 18.10
CA GLY A 40 3.74 -15.39 17.99
C GLY A 40 3.02 -14.20 17.34
N TYR A 41 3.72 -13.11 16.98
CA TYR A 41 3.11 -11.89 16.45
C TYR A 41 3.38 -11.71 14.94
N PRO A 42 2.37 -11.41 14.12
CA PRO A 42 2.57 -11.29 12.67
C PRO A 42 3.48 -10.10 12.32
N ALA A 43 4.53 -10.39 11.55
CA ALA A 43 5.41 -9.40 10.94
C ALA A 43 5.05 -9.20 9.46
N ASN A 44 5.24 -7.98 8.95
CA ASN A 44 5.07 -7.66 7.54
C ASN A 44 6.38 -7.14 6.96
N LEU A 45 6.96 -7.88 6.02
CA LEU A 45 8.05 -7.39 5.18
C LEU A 45 7.49 -6.95 3.84
N VAL A 46 8.00 -5.87 3.27
CA VAL A 46 7.57 -5.39 1.96
C VAL A 46 8.68 -5.58 0.96
N ILE A 47 8.42 -6.39 -0.05
CA ILE A 47 9.33 -6.58 -1.19
C ILE A 47 9.01 -5.50 -2.22
N ALA A 48 10.02 -4.76 -2.62
CA ALA A 48 9.96 -3.87 -3.76
C ALA A 48 11.01 -4.32 -4.78
N PHE A 49 10.62 -4.45 -6.04
CA PHE A 49 11.55 -4.70 -7.13
C PHE A 49 11.10 -3.97 -8.38
N ALA A 50 12.08 -3.68 -9.24
CA ALA A 50 11.86 -2.96 -10.49
C ALA A 50 12.54 -3.67 -11.65
N GLY A 51 12.03 -3.39 -12.85
CA GLY A 51 12.51 -3.94 -14.11
C GLY A 51 11.56 -3.59 -15.24
N ASN A 52 11.88 -4.00 -16.47
CA ASN A 52 10.97 -3.80 -17.60
C ASN A 52 9.77 -4.75 -17.48
N GLY A 53 8.69 -4.28 -16.84
CA GLY A 53 7.50 -5.10 -16.58
C GLY A 53 6.90 -5.75 -17.83
N LYS A 54 6.94 -5.10 -18.99
CA LYS A 54 6.44 -5.68 -20.25
C LYS A 54 7.26 -6.90 -20.69
N GLN A 55 8.58 -6.84 -20.55
CA GLN A 55 9.46 -7.95 -20.91
C GLN A 55 9.43 -9.06 -19.84
N LEU A 56 9.48 -8.70 -18.56
CA LEU A 56 9.36 -9.65 -17.45
C LEU A 56 8.04 -10.40 -17.49
N ALA A 57 6.95 -9.78 -17.95
CA ALA A 57 5.66 -10.43 -18.08
C ALA A 57 5.63 -11.59 -19.11
N ALA A 58 6.57 -11.64 -20.05
CA ALA A 58 6.68 -12.76 -20.99
C ALA A 58 7.18 -14.04 -20.30
N ASN A 59 8.02 -13.90 -19.28
CA ASN A 59 8.49 -14.99 -18.42
C ASN A 59 8.56 -14.48 -16.97
N PRO A 60 7.41 -14.41 -16.25
CA PRO A 60 7.35 -13.84 -14.91
C PRO A 60 8.38 -14.47 -13.97
N PRO A 61 9.12 -13.67 -13.19
CA PRO A 61 10.08 -14.20 -12.23
C PRO A 61 9.34 -14.91 -11.10
N THR A 62 9.91 -16.03 -10.63
CA THR A 62 9.44 -16.70 -9.40
C THR A 62 10.18 -16.08 -8.22
N PHE A 63 9.45 -15.53 -7.25
CA PHE A 63 10.05 -15.09 -6.00
C PHE A 63 10.35 -16.28 -5.08
N ILE A 64 11.52 -16.28 -4.47
CA ILE A 64 11.99 -17.32 -3.55
C ILE A 64 12.29 -16.68 -2.20
N MET A 65 11.70 -17.20 -1.13
CA MET A 65 12.04 -16.86 0.25
C MET A 65 12.38 -18.12 1.03
N GLU A 66 13.59 -18.18 1.58
CA GLU A 66 14.07 -19.30 2.40
C GLU A 66 14.14 -18.84 3.85
N LEU A 67 13.26 -19.39 4.68
CA LEU A 67 13.10 -19.04 6.07
C LEU A 67 13.65 -20.15 6.98
N PRO A 68 14.23 -19.81 8.14
CA PRO A 68 14.48 -20.80 9.19
C PRO A 68 13.16 -21.37 9.71
N GLU A 69 13.17 -22.60 10.24
CA GLU A 69 11.96 -23.32 10.65
C GLU A 69 11.05 -22.59 11.65
N PHE A 70 11.61 -21.65 12.42
CA PHE A 70 10.88 -20.84 13.41
C PHE A 70 10.14 -19.65 12.78
N LEU A 71 10.31 -19.38 11.49
CA LEU A 71 9.57 -18.36 10.75
C LEU A 71 8.71 -19.01 9.66
N GLU A 72 7.45 -18.63 9.59
CA GLU A 72 6.51 -19.16 8.60
C GLU A 72 5.95 -18.04 7.72
N LEU A 73 6.13 -18.12 6.41
CA LEU A 73 5.44 -17.23 5.48
C LEU A 73 3.97 -17.65 5.38
N LYS A 74 3.06 -16.77 5.82
CA LYS A 74 1.61 -16.97 5.81
C LYS A 74 0.92 -16.46 4.55
N GLY A 75 1.51 -15.50 3.86
CA GLY A 75 0.93 -14.99 2.61
C GLY A 75 1.77 -13.90 1.97
N ILE A 76 1.65 -13.80 0.64
CA ILE A 76 2.15 -12.65 -0.13
C ILE A 76 0.98 -12.02 -0.90
N TYR A 77 0.86 -10.69 -0.85
CA TYR A 77 -0.17 -9.95 -1.59
C TYR A 77 0.28 -8.51 -1.91
N THR A 78 -0.32 -7.88 -2.92
CA THR A 78 -0.05 -6.46 -3.25
C THR A 78 -1.10 -5.54 -2.65
N ARG A 79 -0.84 -4.23 -2.59
CA ARG A 79 -1.83 -3.24 -2.14
C ARG A 79 -3.09 -3.18 -3.00
N VAL A 80 -2.94 -3.31 -4.32
CA VAL A 80 -4.03 -3.13 -5.27
C VAL A 80 -4.94 -4.36 -5.36
N ASN A 81 -4.43 -5.54 -5.00
CA ASN A 81 -5.19 -6.79 -4.91
C ASN A 81 -5.33 -7.25 -3.44
N TRP A 82 -5.72 -6.35 -2.53
CA TRP A 82 -6.01 -6.75 -1.14
C TRP A 82 -7.08 -7.86 -1.13
N GLY A 83 -6.85 -8.90 -0.33
CA GLY A 83 -7.76 -10.04 -0.20
C GLY A 83 -7.48 -11.22 -1.13
N LYS A 84 -6.54 -11.13 -2.07
CA LYS A 84 -6.07 -12.28 -2.87
C LYS A 84 -4.59 -12.53 -2.64
N GLN A 85 -4.29 -13.59 -1.90
CA GLN A 85 -2.92 -14.07 -1.74
C GLN A 85 -2.43 -14.70 -3.04
N PHE A 86 -1.16 -14.50 -3.36
CA PHE A 86 -0.54 -15.24 -4.43
C PHE A 86 -0.36 -16.70 -4.04
N PRO A 87 -0.58 -17.65 -4.97
CA PRO A 87 -0.27 -19.06 -4.73
C PRO A 87 1.20 -19.24 -4.35
N MET A 88 1.46 -20.10 -3.36
CA MET A 88 2.80 -20.37 -2.87
C MET A 88 3.05 -21.87 -2.81
N LYS A 89 4.23 -22.31 -3.24
CA LYS A 89 4.72 -23.68 -3.04
C LYS A 89 5.71 -23.69 -1.88
N LYS A 90 5.64 -24.73 -1.05
CA LYS A 90 6.45 -24.89 0.16
C LYS A 90 7.27 -26.18 0.09
N GLU A 91 8.54 -26.09 0.43
CA GLU A 91 9.50 -27.20 0.44
C GLU A 91 10.37 -27.11 1.70
N SER A 92 10.58 -28.22 2.40
CA SER A 92 11.54 -28.28 3.52
C SER A 92 12.90 -28.75 3.01
N PHE A 93 13.98 -28.16 3.51
CA PHE A 93 15.34 -28.57 3.16
C PHE A 93 16.30 -28.30 4.34
N THR A 94 17.54 -28.75 4.20
CA THR A 94 18.61 -28.53 5.19
C THR A 94 19.70 -27.67 4.58
N GLU A 95 20.14 -26.64 5.30
CA GLU A 95 21.27 -25.79 4.93
C GLU A 95 22.21 -25.67 6.14
N ASN A 96 23.48 -26.02 5.97
CA ASN A 96 24.49 -25.99 7.05
C ASN A 96 24.01 -26.70 8.34
N GLY A 97 23.37 -27.88 8.18
CA GLY A 97 22.83 -28.67 9.29
C GLY A 97 21.57 -28.10 9.95
N ARG A 98 21.01 -27.00 9.45
CA ARG A 98 19.79 -26.37 9.99
C ARG A 98 18.60 -26.62 9.07
N ARG A 99 17.44 -26.88 9.67
CA ARG A 99 16.19 -27.04 8.94
C ARG A 99 15.69 -25.68 8.47
N MET A 100 15.42 -25.60 7.17
CA MET A 100 14.94 -24.42 6.47
C MET A 100 13.65 -24.77 5.70
N VAL A 101 12.89 -23.74 5.35
CA VAL A 101 11.68 -23.83 4.54
C VAL A 101 11.80 -22.87 3.37
N ARG A 102 11.71 -23.39 2.15
CA ARG A 102 11.69 -22.60 0.92
C ARG A 102 10.26 -22.38 0.49
N TYR A 103 9.92 -21.11 0.26
CA TYR A 103 8.68 -20.66 -0.35
C TYR A 103 8.97 -20.16 -1.76
N ARG A 104 8.18 -20.63 -2.73
CA ARG A 104 8.21 -20.17 -4.12
C ARG A 104 6.87 -19.53 -4.47
N VAL A 105 6.90 -18.31 -4.98
CA VAL A 105 5.71 -17.53 -5.31
C VAL A 105 5.79 -17.07 -6.75
N ASP A 106 4.85 -17.54 -7.56
CA ASP A 106 4.76 -17.18 -8.97
C ASP A 106 3.85 -15.95 -9.09
N PHE A 107 4.41 -14.82 -9.51
CA PHE A 107 3.62 -13.60 -9.67
C PHE A 107 2.75 -13.65 -10.93
N PRO A 108 1.47 -13.23 -10.85
CA PRO A 108 0.63 -13.14 -12.03
C PRO A 108 1.22 -12.20 -13.07
N VAL A 109 1.15 -12.60 -14.35
CA VAL A 109 1.59 -11.81 -15.52
C VAL A 109 1.05 -10.38 -15.46
N SER A 110 -0.21 -10.20 -15.07
CA SER A 110 -0.85 -8.88 -14.94
C SER A 110 -0.20 -8.00 -13.88
N THR A 111 0.32 -8.58 -12.80
CA THR A 111 1.01 -7.85 -11.73
C THR A 111 2.41 -7.46 -12.19
N VAL A 112 3.15 -8.38 -12.81
CA VAL A 112 4.50 -8.15 -13.33
C VAL A 112 4.50 -7.12 -14.46
N ARG A 113 3.50 -7.14 -15.35
CA ARG A 113 3.37 -6.19 -16.46
C ARG A 113 3.32 -4.72 -16.02
N ASN A 114 2.81 -4.47 -14.80
CA ASN A 114 2.62 -3.12 -14.26
C ASN A 114 3.81 -2.64 -13.41
N LEU A 115 4.90 -3.42 -13.33
CA LEU A 115 6.11 -2.99 -12.66
C LEU A 115 6.72 -1.78 -13.37
N LYS A 116 7.20 -0.84 -12.56
CA LYS A 116 7.92 0.33 -13.03
C LYS A 116 9.41 -0.01 -13.22
N PRO A 117 10.13 0.72 -14.09
CA PRO A 117 11.57 0.52 -14.30
C PRO A 117 12.42 0.91 -13.09
N VAL A 118 11.86 1.67 -12.15
CA VAL A 118 12.50 2.07 -10.89
C VAL A 118 11.55 1.86 -9.71
N ILE A 119 12.11 1.56 -8.54
CA ILE A 119 11.32 1.41 -7.31
C ILE A 119 10.76 2.77 -6.90
N SER A 120 9.45 3.01 -7.07
CA SER A 120 8.80 4.28 -6.71
C SER A 120 8.37 4.36 -5.24
N GLY A 121 9.27 4.06 -4.31
CA GLY A 121 9.02 4.02 -2.86
C GLY A 121 8.45 2.69 -2.33
N TRP A 122 8.19 2.62 -1.03
CA TRP A 122 7.79 1.39 -0.31
C TRP A 122 6.30 1.02 -0.47
N ARG A 123 5.43 1.98 -0.81
CA ARG A 123 3.97 1.79 -0.84
C ARG A 123 3.43 0.80 -1.89
N PRO A 124 4.00 0.64 -3.11
CA PRO A 124 3.47 -0.28 -4.13
C PRO A 124 4.06 -1.71 -4.08
N GLY A 125 4.82 -2.08 -3.04
CA GLY A 125 5.46 -3.39 -2.94
C GLY A 125 4.51 -4.56 -2.63
N PHE A 126 5.11 -5.76 -2.56
CA PHE A 126 4.47 -7.02 -2.20
C PHE A 126 4.64 -7.24 -0.69
N ASN A 127 3.53 -7.29 0.03
CA ASN A 127 3.50 -7.52 1.47
C ASN A 127 3.68 -9.02 1.73
N CYS A 128 4.64 -9.37 2.57
CA CYS A 128 4.98 -10.73 2.99
C CYS A 128 4.70 -10.85 4.48
N LEU A 129 3.63 -11.57 4.81
CA LEU A 129 3.21 -11.78 6.19
C LEU A 129 3.93 -13.01 6.73
N ILE A 130 4.78 -12.79 7.71
CA ILE A 130 5.55 -13.83 8.38
C ILE A 130 4.99 -14.00 9.80
N LEU A 131 4.70 -15.23 10.19
CA LEU A 131 4.33 -15.59 11.56
C LEU A 131 5.48 -16.35 12.21
N PRO A 132 6.16 -15.75 13.20
CA PRO A 132 7.14 -16.44 14.02
C PRO A 132 6.47 -17.44 14.96
N ARG A 133 7.06 -18.63 15.09
CA ARG A 133 6.56 -19.71 15.96
C ARG A 133 6.90 -19.44 17.42
N LYS A 134 6.01 -19.89 18.32
CA LYS A 134 6.22 -19.87 19.77
C LYS A 134 7.28 -20.87 20.22
N GLY A 135 8.02 -20.55 21.29
CA GLY A 135 9.07 -21.40 21.88
C GLY A 135 10.45 -21.27 21.24
N PHE A 136 10.69 -20.25 20.42
CA PHE A 136 11.95 -19.99 19.72
C PHE A 136 12.55 -18.61 20.04
N ALA A 137 12.00 -17.85 21.00
CA ALA A 137 12.57 -16.60 21.48
C ALA A 137 14.08 -16.74 21.80
N GLY A 138 14.85 -15.72 21.44
CA GLY A 138 16.32 -15.69 21.54
C GLY A 138 17.06 -16.31 20.35
N ARG A 139 16.38 -17.05 19.46
CA ARG A 139 17.01 -17.66 18.28
C ARG A 139 17.46 -16.59 17.28
N LYS A 140 18.59 -16.89 16.63
CA LYS A 140 19.19 -16.06 15.58
C LYS A 140 19.51 -16.97 14.39
N ALA A 141 19.09 -16.58 13.20
CA ALA A 141 19.38 -17.30 11.97
C ALA A 141 19.44 -16.33 10.79
N SER A 142 19.84 -16.85 9.63
CA SER A 142 19.71 -16.11 8.38
C SER A 142 18.45 -16.55 7.65
N PHE A 143 17.88 -15.64 6.87
CA PHE A 143 16.90 -15.97 5.84
C PHE A 143 17.36 -15.39 4.52
N LYS A 144 16.97 -16.02 3.41
CA LYS A 144 17.38 -15.61 2.07
C LYS A 144 16.17 -15.23 1.23
N VAL A 145 16.38 -14.29 0.34
CA VAL A 145 15.42 -13.90 -0.69
C VAL A 145 16.14 -13.90 -2.03
N ALA A 146 15.47 -14.36 -3.07
CA ALA A 146 15.98 -14.37 -4.42
C ALA A 146 14.82 -14.33 -5.42
N PHE A 147 15.14 -14.15 -6.68
CA PHE A 147 14.23 -14.47 -7.79
C PHE A 147 14.80 -15.64 -8.58
N ALA A 148 13.94 -16.33 -9.30
CA ALA A 148 14.36 -17.26 -10.33
C ALA A 148 13.82 -16.80 -11.69
N GLU A 149 14.72 -16.62 -12.64
CA GLU A 149 14.45 -16.24 -14.01
C GLU A 149 15.05 -17.32 -14.92
N LYS A 150 14.22 -17.94 -15.78
CA LYS A 150 14.64 -19.02 -16.69
C LYS A 150 15.43 -20.14 -15.99
N GLY A 151 15.02 -20.49 -14.77
CA GLY A 151 15.64 -21.55 -13.95
C GLY A 151 16.93 -21.15 -13.22
N LYS A 152 17.44 -19.93 -13.39
CA LYS A 152 18.62 -19.43 -12.66
C LYS A 152 18.19 -18.50 -11.53
N ARG A 153 18.86 -18.59 -10.37
CA ARG A 153 18.66 -17.63 -9.28
C ARG A 153 19.31 -16.30 -9.62
N THR A 154 18.58 -15.22 -9.42
CA THR A 154 19.03 -13.83 -9.59
C THR A 154 18.68 -13.04 -8.33
N PHE A 155 19.43 -11.96 -8.07
CA PHE A 155 19.24 -11.08 -6.90
C PHE A 155 19.15 -11.81 -5.56
N GLU A 156 20.06 -12.76 -5.31
CA GLU A 156 20.12 -13.44 -4.03
C GLU A 156 20.65 -12.49 -2.95
N GLN A 157 19.89 -12.35 -1.87
CA GLN A 157 20.28 -11.58 -0.70
C GLN A 157 20.01 -12.36 0.58
N THR A 158 20.92 -12.21 1.54
CA THR A 158 20.83 -12.84 2.85
C THR A 158 20.59 -11.78 3.92
N TYR A 159 19.71 -12.09 4.86
CA TYR A 159 19.31 -11.22 5.95
C TYR A 159 19.42 -11.96 7.27
N ARG A 160 19.69 -11.21 8.34
CA ARG A 160 19.71 -11.73 9.71
C ARG A 160 18.31 -11.62 10.33
N ALA A 161 17.76 -12.75 10.78
CA ALA A 161 16.59 -12.81 11.62
C ALA A 161 16.99 -12.96 13.09
N VAL A 162 16.38 -12.16 13.95
CA VAL A 162 16.43 -12.35 15.41
C VAL A 162 15.00 -12.50 15.90
N LEU A 163 14.71 -13.58 16.63
CA LEU A 163 13.42 -13.78 17.25
C LEU A 163 13.46 -13.29 18.69
N LEU A 164 12.71 -12.22 18.96
CA LEU A 164 12.48 -11.66 20.28
C LEU A 164 11.28 -12.36 20.95
N PRO A 165 11.15 -12.25 22.29
CA PRO A 165 9.96 -12.71 23.01
C PRO A 165 8.65 -12.14 22.46
N GLU A 166 7.53 -12.71 22.93
CA GLU A 166 6.20 -12.16 22.61
C GLU A 166 6.09 -10.69 23.08
N PRO A 167 5.26 -9.87 22.42
CA PRO A 167 5.05 -8.49 22.89
C PRO A 167 4.54 -8.48 24.33
N GLU A 168 5.20 -7.72 25.20
CA GLU A 168 4.69 -7.47 26.55
C GLU A 168 3.40 -6.66 26.46
N MET A 169 2.36 -7.16 27.12
CA MET A 169 1.04 -6.53 27.10
C MET A 169 0.91 -5.60 28.30
N PRO A 170 0.24 -4.46 28.17
CA PRO A 170 -0.02 -3.60 29.32
C PRO A 170 -0.90 -4.30 30.35
N TYR A 171 -0.64 -4.06 31.63
CA TYR A 171 -1.43 -4.61 32.75
C TYR A 171 -2.88 -4.10 32.75
N ALA A 172 -3.09 -2.88 32.27
CA ALA A 172 -4.41 -2.27 32.13
C ALA A 172 -4.49 -1.45 30.83
N PRO A 173 -5.69 -1.27 30.26
CA PRO A 173 -5.90 -0.39 29.11
C PRO A 173 -5.43 1.05 29.39
N LEU A 174 -5.09 1.78 28.34
CA LEU A 174 -4.71 3.19 28.44
C LEU A 174 -5.91 4.03 28.93
N LYS A 175 -5.70 4.81 29.99
CA LYS A 175 -6.75 5.64 30.61
C LYS A 175 -7.03 6.94 29.85
N TYR A 176 -5.98 7.58 29.34
CA TYR A 176 -6.04 8.93 28.77
C TYR A 176 -5.92 8.97 27.25
N PHE A 177 -5.51 7.87 26.62
CA PHE A 177 -5.25 7.80 25.19
C PHE A 177 -6.06 6.70 24.55
N LYS A 178 -6.53 6.97 23.33
CA LYS A 178 -7.09 5.98 22.42
C LYS A 178 -5.99 5.49 21.49
N THR A 179 -5.99 4.19 21.19
CA THR A 179 -5.03 3.64 20.22
C THR A 179 -5.69 3.42 18.89
N GLY A 180 -4.88 3.45 17.82
CA GLY A 180 -5.38 3.15 16.50
C GLY A 180 -4.30 2.57 15.60
N ILE A 181 -4.74 1.80 14.62
CA ILE A 181 -3.90 1.24 13.57
C ILE A 181 -4.44 1.67 12.21
N THR A 182 -3.61 2.31 11.40
CA THR A 182 -4.06 2.77 10.08
C THR A 182 -4.43 1.57 9.22
N TRP A 183 -3.62 0.50 9.19
CA TRP A 183 -3.92 -0.70 8.41
C TRP A 183 -3.49 -1.98 9.12
N LEU A 184 -4.46 -2.86 9.39
CA LEU A 184 -4.14 -4.20 9.86
C LEU A 184 -3.78 -5.10 8.67
N ARG A 185 -2.48 -5.18 8.35
CA ARG A 185 -1.94 -5.93 7.20
C ARG A 185 -2.30 -7.41 7.21
N SER A 186 -2.48 -8.03 8.37
CA SER A 186 -2.89 -9.43 8.44
C SER A 186 -4.33 -9.66 7.95
N SER A 187 -5.18 -8.63 7.89
CA SER A 187 -6.60 -8.78 7.52
C SER A 187 -6.84 -9.34 6.12
N SER A 188 -5.88 -9.24 5.21
CA SER A 188 -5.95 -9.83 3.88
C SER A 188 -5.69 -11.34 3.86
N LEU A 189 -5.26 -11.93 4.99
CA LEU A 189 -5.04 -13.36 5.10
C LEU A 189 -6.36 -14.11 5.22
N THR A 190 -6.39 -15.28 4.60
CA THR A 190 -7.46 -16.29 4.75
C THR A 190 -7.39 -16.95 6.12
N ASP A 191 -6.18 -17.16 6.64
CA ASP A 191 -5.95 -17.65 8.00
C ASP A 191 -6.34 -16.57 9.04
N ASP A 192 -7.21 -16.97 9.95
CA ASP A 192 -7.72 -16.13 11.04
C ASP A 192 -6.74 -15.94 12.19
N ALA A 193 -5.84 -16.89 12.43
CA ALA A 193 -5.01 -16.89 13.63
C ALA A 193 -4.09 -15.65 13.71
N PRO A 194 -3.34 -15.26 12.65
CA PRO A 194 -2.52 -14.04 12.68
C PRO A 194 -3.36 -12.78 12.91
N VAL A 195 -4.55 -12.71 12.31
CA VAL A 195 -5.45 -11.56 12.43
C VAL A 195 -5.96 -11.42 13.84
N LYS A 196 -6.44 -12.52 14.43
CA LYS A 196 -6.93 -12.53 15.82
C LYS A 196 -5.81 -12.19 16.81
N THR A 197 -4.58 -12.63 16.57
CA THR A 197 -3.45 -12.24 17.42
C THR A 197 -3.20 -10.74 17.39
N ALA A 198 -3.15 -10.14 16.20
CA ALA A 198 -2.94 -8.70 16.09
C ALA A 198 -4.13 -7.90 16.67
N ILE A 199 -5.37 -8.34 16.47
CA ILE A 199 -6.55 -7.74 17.10
C ILE A 199 -6.41 -7.75 18.63
N ARG A 200 -6.11 -8.92 19.22
CA ARG A 200 -5.96 -9.04 20.68
C ARG A 200 -4.87 -8.14 21.22
N PHE A 201 -3.74 -8.01 20.53
CA PHE A 201 -2.67 -7.09 20.92
C PHE A 201 -3.18 -5.66 21.03
N TRP A 202 -3.83 -5.13 19.99
CA TRP A 202 -4.38 -3.76 20.03
C TRP A 202 -5.47 -3.60 21.09
N GLN A 203 -6.31 -4.63 21.27
CA GLN A 203 -7.39 -4.62 22.27
C GLN A 203 -6.90 -4.62 23.72
N LYS A 204 -5.62 -4.95 23.97
CA LYS A 204 -5.02 -4.80 25.31
C LYS A 204 -4.77 -3.34 25.68
N PHE A 205 -4.52 -2.48 24.71
CA PHE A 205 -4.34 -1.05 24.95
C PHE A 205 -5.68 -0.30 25.00
N ASP A 206 -6.64 -0.71 24.19
CA ASP A 206 -7.97 -0.09 24.08
C ASP A 206 -9.00 -1.14 23.67
N PRO A 207 -10.11 -1.36 24.42
CA PRO A 207 -11.11 -2.37 24.07
C PRO A 207 -11.65 -2.29 22.64
N ARG A 208 -11.69 -1.08 22.09
CA ARG A 208 -12.06 -0.82 20.68
C ARG A 208 -11.10 0.21 20.08
N PRO A 209 -9.90 -0.22 19.64
CA PRO A 209 -8.96 0.67 19.00
C PRO A 209 -9.55 1.24 17.71
N PHE A 210 -9.08 2.40 17.27
CA PHE A 210 -9.43 2.91 15.96
C PHE A 210 -8.74 2.13 14.84
N SER A 211 -9.44 1.89 13.73
CA SER A 211 -8.81 1.39 12.50
C SER A 211 -9.41 2.07 11.30
N THR A 212 -8.60 2.38 10.27
CA THR A 212 -9.19 2.97 9.07
C THR A 212 -10.05 1.95 8.32
N CYS A 213 -11.22 2.40 7.86
CA CYS A 213 -12.08 1.75 6.90
C CYS A 213 -11.83 2.38 5.53
N SER A 214 -10.95 1.74 4.79
CA SER A 214 -10.45 2.19 3.49
C SER A 214 -11.17 1.49 2.33
N TRP A 215 -10.83 1.79 1.08
CA TRP A 215 -11.42 1.09 -0.07
C TRP A 215 -10.96 -0.37 -0.12
N GLU A 216 -9.78 -0.66 0.42
CA GLU A 216 -9.21 -1.99 0.44
C GLU A 216 -10.05 -3.01 1.26
N ASN A 217 -10.76 -2.54 2.30
CA ASN A 217 -11.65 -3.39 3.10
C ASN A 217 -12.80 -4.01 2.27
N PHE A 218 -13.16 -3.39 1.14
CA PHE A 218 -14.21 -3.91 0.26
C PHE A 218 -13.80 -5.19 -0.48
N SER A 219 -12.50 -5.50 -0.52
CA SER A 219 -11.99 -6.72 -1.14
C SER A 219 -11.84 -7.88 -0.15
N PHE A 220 -12.08 -7.67 1.14
CA PHE A 220 -12.04 -8.73 2.14
C PHE A 220 -13.34 -9.55 2.18
N PRO A 221 -13.26 -10.85 2.56
CA PRO A 221 -14.44 -11.66 2.87
C PRO A 221 -15.38 -10.99 3.88
N ALA A 222 -16.67 -11.33 3.83
CA ALA A 222 -17.68 -10.74 4.70
C ALA A 222 -17.39 -11.02 6.18
N GLU A 223 -16.95 -12.23 6.51
CA GLU A 223 -16.63 -12.66 7.87
C GLU A 223 -15.44 -11.87 8.43
N ARG A 224 -14.43 -11.59 7.59
CA ARG A 224 -13.29 -10.74 7.96
C ARG A 224 -13.74 -9.32 8.26
N ASN A 225 -14.60 -8.76 7.41
CA ASN A 225 -15.15 -7.42 7.63
C ASN A 225 -15.99 -7.34 8.91
N ALA A 226 -16.84 -8.33 9.17
CA ALA A 226 -17.59 -8.43 10.41
C ALA A 226 -16.69 -8.58 11.64
N LEU A 227 -15.55 -9.29 11.52
CA LEU A 227 -14.54 -9.36 12.58
C LEU A 227 -13.90 -8.00 12.84
N LEU A 228 -13.55 -7.24 11.82
CA LEU A 228 -12.96 -5.92 11.99
C LEU A 228 -13.96 -4.93 12.60
N ASP A 229 -15.21 -4.92 12.12
CA ASP A 229 -16.28 -4.04 12.59
C ASP A 229 -16.62 -4.26 14.08
N ARG A 230 -16.58 -5.52 14.55
CA ARG A 230 -16.78 -5.81 15.99
C ARG A 230 -15.56 -5.53 16.85
N SER A 231 -14.35 -5.53 16.29
CA SER A 231 -13.10 -5.47 17.05
C SER A 231 -12.51 -4.06 17.15
N PHE A 232 -12.80 -3.19 16.18
CA PHE A 232 -12.28 -1.83 16.09
C PHE A 232 -13.41 -0.82 15.99
N THR A 233 -13.14 0.41 16.41
CA THR A 233 -13.91 1.57 15.97
C THR A 233 -13.42 1.96 14.58
N LEU A 234 -14.25 1.71 13.57
CA LEU A 234 -13.85 1.93 12.18
C LEU A 234 -14.01 3.40 11.80
N VAL A 235 -12.94 4.00 11.29
CA VAL A 235 -12.91 5.41 10.86
C VAL A 235 -12.80 5.47 9.35
N THR A 236 -13.72 6.14 8.67
CA THR A 236 -13.54 6.39 7.23
C THR A 236 -12.67 7.63 7.05
N GLY A 237 -11.74 7.58 6.10
CA GLY A 237 -10.99 8.76 5.69
C GLY A 237 -11.66 9.46 4.51
N THR A 238 -11.59 10.78 4.48
CA THR A 238 -11.69 11.58 3.25
C THR A 238 -10.47 12.46 3.13
N PHE A 239 -10.00 12.67 1.92
CA PHE A 239 -8.89 13.58 1.66
C PHE A 239 -9.45 14.98 1.44
N ALA A 240 -8.68 16.03 1.71
CA ALA A 240 -8.96 17.41 1.29
C ALA A 240 -7.82 17.95 0.39
N CYS A 241 -7.36 17.12 -0.55
CA CYS A 241 -6.26 17.41 -1.50
C CYS A 241 -6.60 16.89 -2.91
N ARG A 242 -5.63 16.84 -3.84
CA ARG A 242 -5.87 16.25 -5.17
C ARG A 242 -6.45 14.83 -5.11
N ASN A 243 -6.18 14.10 -4.02
CA ASN A 243 -6.69 12.75 -3.81
C ASN A 243 -8.14 12.72 -3.30
N SER A 244 -8.77 13.87 -2.99
CA SER A 244 -10.20 13.96 -2.62
C SER A 244 -11.13 13.59 -3.75
N THR A 245 -10.67 13.73 -4.99
CA THR A 245 -11.37 13.25 -6.18
C THR A 245 -11.31 11.72 -6.29
N VAL A 246 -10.63 11.03 -5.38
CA VAL A 246 -10.48 9.57 -5.41
C VAL A 246 -11.72 8.91 -4.81
N LYS A 247 -12.58 8.48 -5.73
CA LYS A 247 -13.53 7.36 -5.69
C LYS A 247 -13.78 6.76 -4.29
N PHE A 248 -14.77 7.29 -3.58
CA PHE A 248 -15.51 6.51 -2.60
C PHE A 248 -16.04 5.22 -3.26
N PRO A 249 -15.87 4.06 -2.62
CA PRO A 249 -16.42 2.81 -3.12
C PRO A 249 -17.92 2.91 -3.35
N GLY A 250 -18.40 2.45 -4.52
CA GLY A 250 -19.82 2.46 -4.87
C GLY A 250 -20.32 3.74 -5.55
N THR A 251 -19.51 4.80 -5.64
CA THR A 251 -19.86 6.04 -6.34
C THR A 251 -18.86 6.28 -7.47
N ASN A 252 -19.32 6.22 -8.72
CA ASN A 252 -18.40 6.25 -9.87
C ASN A 252 -18.17 7.65 -10.45
N PHE A 253 -18.69 8.73 -9.85
CA PHE A 253 -18.68 10.12 -10.39
C PHE A 253 -19.31 10.29 -11.79
N LYS A 254 -19.62 9.19 -12.49
CA LYS A 254 -20.03 9.22 -13.89
C LYS A 254 -21.46 9.71 -14.02
N ASP A 255 -22.33 9.26 -13.11
CA ASP A 255 -23.73 9.67 -13.04
C ASP A 255 -23.90 11.14 -12.66
N LEU A 256 -23.00 11.68 -11.83
CA LEU A 256 -22.96 13.11 -11.47
C LEU A 256 -22.22 13.98 -12.50
N GLY A 257 -21.73 13.38 -13.59
CA GLY A 257 -21.08 14.08 -14.71
C GLY A 257 -19.68 14.63 -14.44
N PHE A 258 -19.15 14.47 -13.22
CA PHE A 258 -17.84 14.99 -12.85
C PHE A 258 -16.70 14.38 -13.68
N MET A 259 -16.74 13.07 -13.94
CA MET A 259 -15.60 12.34 -14.51
C MET A 259 -15.99 11.39 -15.65
N VAL A 260 -15.30 11.48 -16.80
CA VAL A 260 -15.37 10.50 -17.91
C VAL A 260 -13.97 10.00 -18.24
N ASN A 261 -13.79 8.67 -18.26
CA ASN A 261 -12.50 8.02 -18.55
C ASN A 261 -11.31 8.56 -17.73
N GLY A 262 -11.57 8.90 -16.46
CA GLY A 262 -10.56 9.43 -15.54
C GLY A 262 -10.20 10.90 -15.78
N LYS A 263 -11.01 11.65 -16.54
CA LYS A 263 -10.86 13.08 -16.74
C LYS A 263 -12.07 13.84 -16.21
N VAL A 264 -11.86 14.99 -15.62
CA VAL A 264 -12.94 15.90 -15.22
C VAL A 264 -13.55 16.50 -16.48
N THR A 265 -14.87 16.36 -16.63
CA THR A 265 -15.61 16.81 -17.83
C THR A 265 -16.82 17.68 -17.55
N ARG A 266 -17.23 17.82 -16.28
CA ARG A 266 -18.38 18.64 -15.91
C ARG A 266 -18.09 20.12 -16.22
N PRO A 267 -18.96 20.83 -16.96
CA PRO A 267 -18.83 22.26 -17.18
C PRO A 267 -18.78 23.04 -15.85
N GLY A 268 -17.94 24.07 -15.78
CA GLY A 268 -17.83 24.93 -14.60
C GLY A 268 -17.00 24.35 -13.43
N VAL A 269 -16.50 23.11 -13.55
CA VAL A 269 -15.63 22.50 -12.53
C VAL A 269 -14.16 22.77 -12.86
N PRO A 270 -13.44 23.60 -12.09
CA PRO A 270 -12.04 23.89 -12.36
C PRO A 270 -11.15 22.69 -12.08
N LEU A 271 -10.18 22.49 -12.97
CA LEU A 271 -9.15 21.47 -12.81
C LEU A 271 -8.16 21.87 -11.72
N PHE A 272 -7.59 20.87 -11.09
CA PHE A 272 -6.45 21.05 -10.21
C PHE A 272 -5.22 21.54 -10.99
N VAL A 273 -4.45 22.42 -10.36
CA VAL A 273 -3.17 22.95 -10.88
C VAL A 273 -2.11 22.78 -9.79
N ASP A 274 -0.98 22.15 -10.13
CA ASP A 274 0.13 21.96 -9.20
C ASP A 274 1.03 23.20 -9.09
N GLY A 275 1.99 23.22 -8.15
CA GLY A 275 2.95 24.31 -7.96
C GLY A 275 3.70 24.72 -9.24
N SER A 276 3.88 23.82 -10.21
CA SER A 276 4.53 24.14 -11.50
C SER A 276 3.59 24.80 -12.53
N GLY A 277 2.31 25.00 -12.19
CA GLY A 277 1.30 25.49 -13.11
C GLY A 277 0.72 24.41 -14.02
N LYS A 278 1.09 23.15 -13.83
CA LYS A 278 0.59 22.05 -14.66
C LYS A 278 -0.79 21.63 -14.19
N THR A 279 -1.71 21.58 -15.15
CA THR A 279 -3.07 21.11 -14.92
C THR A 279 -3.15 19.58 -14.86
N ASP A 280 -3.82 19.05 -13.83
CA ASP A 280 -4.20 17.65 -13.76
C ASP A 280 -5.65 17.46 -14.26
N LYS A 281 -5.78 16.83 -15.42
CA LYS A 281 -7.09 16.55 -16.02
C LYS A 281 -7.92 15.56 -15.20
N GLY A 282 -7.32 14.80 -14.30
CA GLY A 282 -8.01 13.81 -13.47
C GLY A 282 -8.48 14.34 -12.10
N SER A 283 -8.18 15.59 -11.77
CA SER A 283 -8.36 16.14 -10.44
C SER A 283 -9.12 17.46 -10.48
N ILE A 284 -10.01 17.65 -9.51
CA ILE A 284 -10.82 18.85 -9.30
C ILE A 284 -10.04 19.77 -8.37
N CYS A 285 -10.10 21.07 -8.62
CA CYS A 285 -9.51 22.06 -7.74
C CYS A 285 -10.05 21.93 -6.30
N PRO A 286 -9.19 21.88 -5.27
CA PRO A 286 -9.61 21.79 -3.87
C PRO A 286 -10.57 22.90 -3.45
N ARG A 287 -10.44 24.11 -4.01
CA ARG A 287 -11.37 25.22 -3.76
C ARG A 287 -12.80 24.89 -4.17
N TYR A 288 -13.00 24.28 -5.35
CA TYR A 288 -14.33 23.86 -5.79
C TYR A 288 -14.88 22.78 -4.85
N LEU A 289 -14.03 21.83 -4.42
CA LEU A 289 -14.45 20.80 -3.47
C LEU A 289 -14.87 21.41 -2.14
N ILE A 290 -14.15 22.40 -1.60
CA ILE A 290 -14.50 23.06 -0.34
C ILE A 290 -15.81 23.84 -0.47
N ALA A 291 -15.97 24.61 -1.55
CA ALA A 291 -17.14 25.44 -1.76
C ALA A 291 -18.40 24.62 -2.10
N ASP A 292 -18.22 23.52 -2.85
CA ASP A 292 -19.26 22.64 -3.39
C ASP A 292 -20.53 23.41 -3.81
N PRO A 293 -20.42 24.33 -4.78
CA PRO A 293 -21.45 25.34 -5.06
C PRO A 293 -22.80 24.75 -5.49
N GLU A 294 -22.79 23.52 -5.99
CA GLU A 294 -23.98 22.79 -6.44
C GLU A 294 -24.46 21.76 -5.41
N GLY A 295 -23.75 21.59 -4.29
CA GLY A 295 -24.03 20.55 -3.29
C GLY A 295 -23.82 19.11 -3.81
N LEU A 296 -23.20 18.93 -4.97
CA LEU A 296 -23.10 17.63 -5.62
C LEU A 296 -21.94 16.79 -5.06
N PHE A 297 -20.88 17.44 -4.57
CA PHE A 297 -19.72 16.71 -4.04
C PHE A 297 -19.97 16.23 -2.61
N TRP A 298 -20.30 17.11 -1.67
CA TRP A 298 -20.56 16.74 -0.28
C TRP A 298 -21.99 16.24 -0.08
N GLY A 299 -22.97 16.89 -0.69
CA GLY A 299 -24.39 16.58 -0.50
C GLY A 299 -24.83 15.27 -1.16
N GLU A 300 -24.30 14.97 -2.34
CA GLU A 300 -24.66 13.76 -3.10
C GLU A 300 -23.55 12.72 -3.10
N TYR A 301 -22.39 13.05 -3.67
CA TYR A 301 -21.31 12.08 -3.89
C TYR A 301 -20.77 11.49 -2.59
N PHE A 302 -20.32 12.33 -1.68
CA PHE A 302 -19.74 11.92 -0.41
C PHE A 302 -20.77 11.17 0.44
N LYS A 303 -22.00 11.69 0.51
CA LYS A 303 -23.13 11.05 1.20
C LYS A 303 -23.37 9.63 0.69
N ARG A 304 -23.53 9.43 -0.62
CA ARG A 304 -23.77 8.09 -1.22
C ARG A 304 -22.62 7.12 -0.95
N GLY A 305 -21.38 7.61 -1.03
CA GLY A 305 -20.18 6.85 -0.74
C GLY A 305 -20.14 6.40 0.72
N PHE A 306 -20.49 7.31 1.64
CA PHE A 306 -20.55 7.05 3.06
C PHE A 306 -21.70 6.09 3.42
N GLU A 307 -22.89 6.27 2.85
CA GLU A 307 -24.02 5.35 3.02
C GLU A 307 -23.69 3.93 2.54
N THR A 308 -23.01 3.81 1.40
CA THR A 308 -22.53 2.50 0.89
C THR A 308 -21.55 1.85 1.86
N ARG A 309 -20.69 2.65 2.49
CA ARG A 309 -19.76 2.18 3.51
C ARG A 309 -20.49 1.76 4.78
N LEU A 310 -21.47 2.52 5.27
CA LEU A 310 -22.28 2.19 6.44
C LEU A 310 -23.08 0.90 6.27
N LYS A 311 -23.57 0.60 5.05
CA LYS A 311 -24.23 -0.69 4.75
C LYS A 311 -23.32 -1.89 4.99
N ARG A 312 -22.01 -1.73 4.75
CA ARG A 312 -21.01 -2.81 4.90
C ARG A 312 -20.32 -2.80 6.26
N PHE A 313 -20.18 -1.63 6.87
CA PHE A 313 -19.52 -1.40 8.15
C PHE A 313 -20.42 -0.52 9.03
N PRO A 314 -21.48 -1.08 9.64
CA PRO A 314 -22.47 -0.29 10.39
C PRO A 314 -21.90 0.43 11.61
N SER A 315 -20.74 -0.02 12.13
CA SER A 315 -20.06 0.64 13.24
C SER A 315 -19.19 1.82 12.81
N CYS A 316 -18.99 2.05 11.51
CA CYS A 316 -18.11 3.10 10.99
C CYS A 316 -18.77 4.49 11.09
N ARG A 317 -18.75 5.08 12.30
CA ARG A 317 -19.42 6.36 12.59
C ARG A 317 -18.47 7.56 12.61
N ASP A 318 -17.16 7.31 12.62
CA ASP A 318 -16.15 8.35 12.68
C ASP A 318 -15.60 8.69 11.30
N LEU A 319 -15.40 9.97 11.07
CA LEU A 319 -14.81 10.53 9.87
C LEU A 319 -13.47 11.18 10.22
N TRP A 320 -12.42 10.76 9.53
CA TRP A 320 -11.12 11.40 9.55
C TRP A 320 -10.96 12.23 8.27
N PHE A 321 -10.68 13.52 8.46
CA PHE A 321 -10.27 14.40 7.38
C PHE A 321 -8.74 14.38 7.30
N ASP A 322 -8.23 13.77 6.23
CA ASP A 322 -6.81 13.81 5.91
C ASP A 322 -6.50 15.16 5.26
N TYR A 323 -6.09 16.10 6.11
CA TYR A 323 -5.58 17.40 5.72
C TYR A 323 -4.05 17.37 5.84
N GLU A 324 -3.36 17.21 4.71
CA GLU A 324 -1.90 17.28 4.65
C GLU A 324 -1.49 18.75 4.41
N PRO A 325 -1.06 19.53 5.43
CA PRO A 325 -0.87 20.99 5.31
C PRO A 325 0.31 21.42 4.43
N PHE A 326 1.08 20.46 3.88
CA PHE A 326 2.21 20.69 2.97
C PHE A 326 1.89 20.34 1.51
N VAL A 327 0.61 20.32 1.15
CA VAL A 327 0.21 20.17 -0.26
C VAL A 327 0.67 21.43 -1.00
N THR A 328 1.78 21.33 -1.73
CA THR A 328 2.31 22.35 -2.66
C THR A 328 1.45 22.45 -3.93
N GLU A 329 0.15 22.27 -3.78
CA GLU A 329 -0.75 21.97 -4.87
C GLU A 329 -2.08 22.71 -4.73
N GLY A 330 -2.78 22.93 -5.85
CA GLY A 330 -3.95 23.79 -5.90
C GLY A 330 -3.60 25.27 -6.11
N THR A 331 -2.67 25.57 -7.01
CA THR A 331 -2.18 26.94 -7.32
C THR A 331 -2.88 27.56 -8.54
N CYS A 332 -4.14 27.21 -8.80
CA CYS A 332 -4.89 27.90 -9.86
C CYS A 332 -5.07 29.39 -9.51
N ASP A 333 -5.34 30.24 -10.50
CA ASP A 333 -5.39 31.70 -10.29
C ASP A 333 -6.38 32.10 -9.17
N ASP A 334 -7.50 31.39 -9.08
CA ASP A 334 -8.50 31.65 -8.05
C ASP A 334 -8.05 31.21 -6.66
N CYS A 335 -7.27 30.12 -6.54
CA CYS A 335 -6.66 29.75 -5.27
C CYS A 335 -5.60 30.77 -4.84
N LEU A 336 -4.79 31.28 -5.77
CA LEU A 336 -3.79 32.31 -5.48
C LEU A 336 -4.44 33.63 -5.03
N LYS A 337 -5.56 34.02 -5.67
CA LYS A 337 -6.36 35.17 -5.26
C LYS A 337 -6.95 35.01 -3.86
N ASP A 338 -7.50 33.83 -3.54
CA ASP A 338 -8.03 33.54 -2.21
C ASP A 338 -6.93 33.56 -1.15
N PHE A 339 -5.77 32.97 -1.45
CA PHE A 339 -4.62 33.02 -0.57
C PHE A 339 -4.17 34.46 -0.32
N ALA A 340 -4.03 35.27 -1.37
CA ALA A 340 -3.66 36.68 -1.23
C ALA A 340 -4.66 37.46 -0.37
N ARG A 341 -5.96 37.20 -0.54
CA ARG A 341 -7.01 37.80 0.29
C ARG A 341 -6.92 37.34 1.75
N PHE A 342 -6.78 36.04 1.98
CA PHE A 342 -6.67 35.44 3.31
C PHE A 342 -5.43 35.97 4.06
N ALA A 343 -4.28 35.98 3.39
CA ALA A 343 -3.01 36.45 3.93
C ALA A 343 -2.85 37.98 3.89
N LYS A 344 -3.85 38.71 3.38
CA LYS A 344 -3.85 40.18 3.25
C LYS A 344 -2.63 40.73 2.51
N LEU A 345 -2.24 40.04 1.44
CA LEU A 345 -1.12 40.46 0.60
C LEU A 345 -1.52 41.66 -0.26
N SER A 346 -0.56 42.54 -0.55
CA SER A 346 -0.75 43.71 -1.41
C SER A 346 -0.95 43.34 -2.89
N ALA A 347 -0.56 42.13 -3.27
CA ALA A 347 -0.74 41.58 -4.60
C ALA A 347 -0.99 40.07 -4.54
N VAL A 348 -1.54 39.51 -5.61
CA VAL A 348 -1.64 38.06 -5.79
C VAL A 348 -0.24 37.52 -6.08
N PRO A 349 0.27 36.54 -5.31
CA PRO A 349 1.59 35.99 -5.53
C PRO A 349 1.64 35.26 -6.87
N LYS A 350 2.80 35.29 -7.53
CA LYS A 350 3.03 34.46 -8.70
C LYS A 350 3.34 33.04 -8.24
N ARG A 351 3.09 32.06 -9.11
CA ARG A 351 3.43 30.65 -8.81
C ARG A 351 4.92 30.46 -8.55
N GLU A 352 5.76 31.24 -9.21
CA GLU A 352 7.22 31.23 -9.06
C GLU A 352 7.67 31.69 -7.66
N ASP A 353 6.80 32.39 -6.93
CA ASP A 353 7.09 32.93 -5.59
C ASP A 353 6.72 31.95 -4.46
N ILE A 354 6.16 30.78 -4.79
CA ILE A 354 5.59 29.77 -3.88
C ILE A 354 6.34 28.45 -4.07
#